data_AF-A0A3N5GYQ6-F1
#
_entry.id   AF-A0A3N5GYQ6-F1
#
_cell.length_a   1.000
_cell.length_b   1.000
_cell.length_c   1.000
_cell.angle_alpha   90.00
_cell.angle_beta   90.00
_cell.angle_gamma   90.00
#
_symmetry.space_group_name_H-M   'P 1'
#
loop_
_entity.id
_entity.type
_entity.pdbx_description
1 polymer ?
#
loop_
_entity_poly.entity_id
_entity_poly.type
_entity_poly.pdbx_seq_one_letter_code
_entity_poly.pdbx_strand_id
1 'polypeptide(L)'
;TCVPQTPVGYTPDWLADWDKMCRGIADLTPMFPIGQRTAYHSLNYGYINGEILRRVDGRAIGQFLQDEICKPLKANDIFLGVPDGELHRVAVLKDGPPAPADYDARMVGEPAGSYVAQAFNRREVQKAAIPGSGGIMSARGLARHYAMLAAWGELDGVRILPEARVRGGIELQRFEWDEVYRIRVRRSLGYRRGRDCGPLASAEAFGHVGGGGSFGYADPARRLGIGFAKNFFTYLTGGAVNQGRPPHSASNIVADAVFDALSLQR
;
A
#
# COMPACT_ATOMS: atom_id res chain seq x y z
N THR A 1 2.79 -9.31 15.56
CA THR A 1 1.45 -9.62 16.11
C THR A 1 0.57 -10.13 14.99
N CYS A 2 -0.53 -10.84 15.29
CA CYS A 2 -1.51 -11.27 14.28
C CYS A 2 -2.88 -10.68 14.60
N VAL A 3 -3.00 -9.37 14.41
CA VAL A 3 -4.18 -8.53 14.67
C VAL A 3 -4.70 -7.89 13.38
N PRO A 4 -5.18 -8.68 12.39
CA PRO A 4 -5.73 -8.13 11.15
C PRO A 4 -7.05 -7.38 11.36
N GLN A 5 -7.79 -7.70 12.42
CA GLN A 5 -9.08 -7.10 12.75
C GLN A 5 -8.95 -5.64 13.19
N THR A 6 -9.99 -4.85 12.95
CA THR A 6 -10.09 -3.48 13.50
C THR A 6 -10.27 -3.48 15.02
N PRO A 7 -9.92 -2.38 15.70
CA PRO A 7 -10.25 -2.18 17.12
C PRO A 7 -11.73 -2.39 17.43
N VAL A 8 -12.05 -2.87 18.63
CA VAL A 8 -13.45 -3.03 19.07
C VAL A 8 -14.14 -1.67 19.08
N GLY A 9 -15.31 -1.58 18.43
CA GLY A 9 -16.08 -0.34 18.31
C GLY A 9 -15.53 0.65 17.27
N TYR A 10 -14.56 0.23 16.44
CA TYR A 10 -14.05 1.04 15.34
C TYR A 10 -15.18 1.52 14.42
N THR A 11 -15.12 2.82 14.11
CA THR A 11 -15.88 3.44 13.01
C THR A 11 -14.90 4.22 12.13
N PRO A 12 -15.23 4.52 10.87
CA PRO A 12 -14.37 5.33 10.00
C PRO A 12 -13.99 6.71 10.56
N ASP A 13 -14.68 7.22 11.58
CA ASP A 13 -14.33 8.49 12.25
C ASP A 13 -13.05 8.39 13.08
N TRP A 14 -12.62 7.18 13.42
CA TRP A 14 -11.37 6.96 14.14
C TRP A 14 -10.16 7.11 13.23
N LEU A 15 -10.33 7.08 11.90
CA LEU A 15 -9.23 7.15 10.94
C LEU A 15 -8.34 8.39 11.12
N ALA A 16 -8.90 9.51 11.58
CA ALA A 16 -8.13 10.72 11.84
C ALA A 16 -7.55 10.83 13.26
N ASP A 17 -7.94 9.92 14.17
CA ASP A 17 -7.50 9.93 15.57
C ASP A 17 -6.42 8.87 15.79
N TRP A 18 -5.17 9.29 15.61
CA TRP A 18 -3.98 8.44 15.73
C TRP A 18 -3.92 7.70 17.06
N ASP A 19 -4.09 8.44 18.17
CA ASP A 19 -3.94 7.89 19.51
C ASP A 19 -5.04 6.89 19.85
N LYS A 20 -6.27 7.17 19.42
CA LYS A 20 -7.39 6.24 19.60
C LYS A 20 -7.20 4.96 18.78
N MET A 21 -6.73 5.07 17.54
CA MET A 21 -6.37 3.89 16.73
C MET A 21 -5.24 3.08 17.38
N CYS A 22 -4.14 3.72 17.80
CA CYS A 22 -3.02 3.03 18.42
C CYS A 22 -3.40 2.34 19.74
N ARG A 23 -4.17 3.01 20.62
CA ARG A 23 -4.70 2.38 21.86
C ARG A 23 -5.60 1.20 21.54
N GLY A 24 -6.57 1.40 20.64
CA GLY A 24 -7.48 0.34 20.24
C GLY A 24 -6.78 -0.87 19.62
N ILE A 25 -5.71 -0.66 18.85
CA ILE A 25 -4.87 -1.75 18.30
C ILE A 25 -4.07 -2.44 19.41
N ALA A 26 -3.52 -1.68 20.37
CA ALA A 26 -2.74 -2.23 21.48
C ALA A 26 -3.59 -3.12 22.40
N ASP A 27 -4.89 -2.83 22.52
CA ASP A 27 -5.84 -3.62 23.32
C ASP A 27 -6.33 -4.89 22.61
N LEU A 28 -5.97 -5.10 21.34
CA LEU A 28 -6.37 -6.30 20.60
C LEU A 28 -5.63 -7.55 21.08
N THR A 29 -6.38 -8.62 21.28
CA THR A 29 -5.80 -9.97 21.37
C THR A 29 -5.49 -10.48 19.95
N PRO A 30 -4.29 -11.03 19.70
CA PRO A 30 -3.99 -11.67 18.42
C PRO A 30 -5.01 -12.75 18.07
N MET A 31 -5.56 -12.69 16.85
CA MET A 31 -6.56 -13.63 16.35
C MET A 31 -5.96 -15.05 16.16
N PHE A 32 -4.66 -15.11 15.89
CA PHE A 32 -3.91 -16.34 15.71
C PHE A 32 -2.66 -16.32 16.58
N PRO A 33 -2.16 -17.50 17.03
CA PRO A 33 -0.88 -17.58 17.70
C PRO A 33 0.25 -17.02 16.82
N ILE A 34 1.22 -16.36 17.47
CA ILE A 34 2.34 -15.72 16.78
C ILE A 34 3.13 -16.75 15.98
N GLY A 35 3.40 -16.45 14.72
CA GLY A 35 4.20 -17.28 13.82
C GLY A 35 3.46 -18.47 13.20
N GLN A 36 2.19 -18.73 13.54
CA GLN A 36 1.44 -19.87 13.00
C GLN A 36 0.62 -19.57 11.75
N ARG A 37 0.17 -18.32 11.59
CA ARG A 37 -0.66 -17.88 10.46
C ARG A 37 -0.18 -16.55 9.94
N THR A 38 -0.32 -16.38 8.62
CA THR A 38 -0.13 -15.09 7.93
C THR A 38 -1.50 -14.46 7.68
N ALA A 39 -1.67 -13.19 8.02
CA ALA A 39 -2.89 -12.44 7.75
C ALA A 39 -2.54 -10.99 7.40
N TYR A 40 -3.12 -10.46 6.32
CA TYR A 40 -2.91 -9.07 5.93
C TYR A 40 -3.47 -8.09 6.97
N HIS A 41 -2.66 -7.15 7.44
CA HIS A 41 -3.07 -6.09 8.37
C HIS A 41 -3.26 -4.79 7.59
N SER A 42 -4.36 -4.65 6.86
CA SER A 42 -4.65 -3.52 5.98
C SER A 42 -4.47 -2.15 6.63
N LEU A 43 -5.13 -1.89 7.76
CA LEU A 43 -5.01 -0.63 8.51
C LEU A 43 -3.90 -0.72 9.55
N ASN A 44 -3.93 -1.78 10.37
CA ASN A 44 -3.12 -1.86 11.58
C ASN A 44 -1.62 -1.89 11.29
N TYR A 45 -1.19 -2.45 10.15
CA TYR A 45 0.23 -2.44 9.76
C TYR A 45 0.79 -1.02 9.74
N GLY A 46 0.05 -0.07 9.17
CA GLY A 46 0.49 1.32 9.06
C GLY A 46 0.62 2.02 10.41
N TYR A 47 -0.37 1.87 11.28
CA TYR A 47 -0.35 2.47 12.62
C TYR A 47 0.73 1.84 13.51
N ILE A 48 0.90 0.51 13.47
CA ILE A 48 1.93 -0.17 14.27
C ILE A 48 3.32 0.32 13.86
N ASN A 49 3.65 0.32 12.57
CA ASN A 49 4.96 0.77 12.10
C ASN A 49 5.16 2.27 12.31
N GLY A 50 4.11 3.08 12.09
CA GLY A 50 4.21 4.52 12.33
C GLY A 50 4.35 4.88 13.81
N GLU A 51 3.75 4.12 14.72
CA GLU A 51 3.90 4.35 16.17
C GLU A 51 5.29 3.92 16.65
N ILE A 52 5.84 2.82 16.12
CA ILE A 52 7.24 2.44 16.34
C ILE A 52 8.17 3.57 15.86
N LEU A 53 7.97 4.06 14.63
CA LEU A 53 8.75 5.17 14.08
C LEU A 53 8.65 6.39 14.97
N ARG A 54 7.44 6.82 15.34
CA ARG A 54 7.21 8.00 16.18
C ARG A 54 7.90 7.89 17.53
N ARG A 55 7.97 6.70 18.14
CA ARG A 55 8.67 6.48 19.42
C ARG A 55 10.18 6.48 19.30
N VAL A 56 10.73 6.06 18.16
CA VAL A 56 12.17 5.98 17.92
C VAL A 56 12.73 7.32 17.43
N ASP A 57 12.04 7.96 16.49
CA ASP A 57 12.48 9.17 15.79
C ASP A 57 11.88 10.45 16.38
N GLY A 58 10.68 10.39 16.96
CA GLY A 58 9.97 11.53 17.55
C GLY A 58 9.04 12.26 16.58
N ARG A 59 9.27 12.19 15.26
CA ARG A 59 8.39 12.84 14.27
C ARG A 59 7.15 12.01 13.96
N ALA A 60 6.10 12.68 13.49
CA ALA A 60 4.97 12.01 12.84
C ALA A 60 5.42 11.35 11.52
N ILE A 61 4.86 10.17 11.20
CA ILE A 61 5.25 9.40 10.01
C ILE A 61 5.11 10.18 8.69
N GLY A 62 4.09 11.04 8.57
CA GLY A 62 3.94 11.90 7.40
C GLY A 62 5.08 12.90 7.24
N GLN A 63 5.54 13.51 8.35
CA GLN A 63 6.67 14.43 8.36
C GLN A 63 7.98 13.71 8.03
N PHE A 64 8.21 12.54 8.64
CA PHE A 64 9.37 11.69 8.33
C PHE A 64 9.41 11.32 6.85
N LEU A 65 8.28 10.88 6.28
CA LEU A 65 8.16 10.56 4.86
C LEU A 65 8.54 11.77 3.98
N GLN A 66 8.07 12.97 4.33
CA GLN A 66 8.41 14.17 3.58
C GLN A 66 9.91 14.47 3.62
N ASP A 67 10.51 14.46 4.80
CA ASP A 67 11.88 14.92 5.00
C ASP A 67 12.92 13.92 4.52
N GLU A 68 12.71 12.63 4.78
CA GLU A 68 13.72 11.58 4.54
C GLU A 68 13.59 10.95 3.15
N ILE A 69 12.41 11.05 2.50
CA ILE A 69 12.14 10.35 1.24
C ILE A 69 11.65 11.31 0.16
N CYS A 70 10.53 12.00 0.37
CA CYS A 70 9.89 12.74 -0.71
C CYS A 70 10.70 13.96 -1.17
N LYS A 71 11.15 14.82 -0.25
CA LYS A 71 11.93 16.02 -0.60
C LYS A 71 13.27 15.66 -1.26
N PRO A 72 14.10 14.74 -0.72
CA PRO A 72 15.35 14.34 -1.38
C PRO A 72 15.12 13.75 -2.78
N LEU A 73 14.04 12.97 -2.95
CA LEU A 73 13.68 12.38 -4.24
C LEU A 73 12.92 13.33 -5.17
N LYS A 74 12.60 14.56 -4.76
CA LYS A 74 11.73 15.47 -5.52
C LYS A 74 10.37 14.83 -5.87
N ALA A 75 9.87 13.96 -4.99
CA ALA A 75 8.57 13.27 -5.09
C ALA A 75 7.53 13.97 -4.20
N ASN A 76 7.36 15.27 -4.42
CA ASN A 76 6.57 16.18 -3.57
C ASN A 76 5.04 15.98 -3.68
N ASP A 77 4.62 14.96 -4.41
CA ASP A 77 3.22 14.60 -4.67
C ASP A 77 2.88 13.23 -4.08
N ILE A 78 3.55 12.85 -2.99
CA ILE A 78 3.23 11.72 -2.12
C ILE A 78 2.94 12.27 -0.73
N PHE A 79 1.77 11.97 -0.17
CA PHE A 79 1.35 12.47 1.14
C PHE A 79 0.81 11.35 2.03
N LEU A 80 1.20 11.42 3.31
CA LEU A 80 0.50 10.80 4.44
C LEU A 80 0.00 11.94 5.32
N GLY A 81 -1.24 12.35 5.09
CA GLY A 81 -1.78 13.63 5.54
C GLY A 81 -1.45 14.76 4.56
N VAL A 82 -2.44 15.17 3.77
CA VAL A 82 -2.30 16.24 2.78
C VAL A 82 -2.34 17.60 3.48
N PRO A 83 -1.37 18.49 3.25
CA PRO A 83 -1.40 19.84 3.81
C PRO A 83 -2.50 20.70 3.16
N ASP A 84 -3.01 21.70 3.88
CA ASP A 84 -4.16 22.50 3.44
C ASP A 84 -3.98 23.13 2.05
N GLY A 85 -2.77 23.61 1.74
CA GLY A 85 -2.44 24.20 0.45
C GLY A 85 -2.49 23.22 -0.73
N GLU A 86 -2.41 21.92 -0.49
CA GLU A 86 -2.37 20.88 -1.53
C GLU A 86 -3.72 20.17 -1.73
N LEU A 87 -4.69 20.36 -0.83
CA LEU A 87 -6.02 19.71 -0.89
C LEU A 87 -6.74 19.94 -2.22
N HIS A 88 -6.52 21.08 -2.86
CA HIS A 88 -7.16 21.43 -4.14
C HIS A 88 -6.73 20.51 -5.30
N ARG A 89 -5.63 19.76 -5.16
CA ARG A 89 -5.12 18.83 -6.18
C ARG A 89 -5.60 17.39 -5.97
N VAL A 90 -6.24 17.10 -4.84
CA VAL A 90 -6.70 15.75 -4.52
C VAL A 90 -7.84 15.36 -5.44
N ALA A 91 -7.63 14.33 -6.25
CA ALA A 91 -8.68 13.78 -7.10
C ALA A 91 -9.79 13.16 -6.24
N VAL A 92 -11.05 13.43 -6.59
CA VAL A 92 -12.21 12.83 -5.93
C VAL A 92 -12.24 11.34 -6.25
N LEU A 93 -12.20 10.50 -5.20
CA LEU A 93 -12.37 9.06 -5.31
C LEU A 93 -13.82 8.75 -5.71
N LYS A 94 -14.02 7.81 -6.62
CA LYS A 94 -15.31 7.32 -7.07
C LYS A 94 -15.38 5.82 -6.87
N ASP A 95 -16.40 5.35 -6.16
CA ASP A 95 -16.64 3.92 -6.03
C ASP A 95 -17.20 3.35 -7.34
N GLY A 96 -16.67 2.21 -7.74
CA GLY A 96 -17.21 1.36 -8.78
C GLY A 96 -18.33 0.46 -8.23
N PRO A 97 -18.61 -0.68 -8.90
CA PRO A 97 -19.58 -1.65 -8.41
C PRO A 97 -19.31 -2.08 -6.96
N PRO A 98 -20.36 -2.44 -6.20
CA PRO A 98 -20.24 -2.82 -4.79
C PRO A 98 -19.31 -4.02 -4.61
N ALA A 99 -18.80 -4.18 -3.38
CA ALA A 99 -18.01 -5.35 -3.02
C ALA A 99 -18.80 -6.65 -3.27
N PRO A 100 -18.12 -7.76 -3.66
CA PRO A 100 -18.74 -9.07 -3.71
C PRO A 100 -19.38 -9.45 -2.36
N ALA A 101 -20.45 -10.25 -2.40
CA ALA A 101 -21.24 -10.60 -1.21
C ALA A 101 -20.43 -11.37 -0.15
N ASP A 102 -19.35 -12.03 -0.53
CA ASP A 102 -18.43 -12.80 0.32
C ASP A 102 -17.27 -11.96 0.88
N TYR A 103 -17.23 -10.66 0.62
CA TYR A 103 -16.21 -9.76 1.16
C TYR A 103 -16.43 -9.49 2.67
N ASP A 104 -15.60 -10.09 3.53
CA ASP A 104 -15.63 -9.81 4.97
C ASP A 104 -14.87 -8.53 5.32
N ALA A 105 -15.61 -7.42 5.33
CA ALA A 105 -15.05 -6.11 5.61
C ALA A 105 -14.48 -5.93 7.02
N ARG A 106 -14.86 -6.78 8.00
CA ARG A 106 -14.34 -6.69 9.38
C ARG A 106 -12.87 -7.10 9.46
N MET A 107 -12.41 -7.91 8.51
CA MET A 107 -11.03 -8.42 8.43
C MET A 107 -10.05 -7.43 7.78
N VAL A 108 -10.57 -6.35 7.17
CA VAL A 108 -9.78 -5.39 6.37
C VAL A 108 -9.99 -3.94 6.78
N GLY A 109 -10.97 -3.62 7.63
CA GLY A 109 -11.14 -2.28 8.22
C GLY A 109 -11.40 -1.11 7.26
N GLU A 110 -11.36 -1.36 5.95
CA GLU A 110 -11.92 -0.49 4.94
C GLU A 110 -13.42 -0.31 5.23
N PRO A 111 -14.01 0.87 5.00
CA PRO A 111 -15.45 1.06 5.10
C PRO A 111 -16.16 -0.04 4.30
N ALA A 112 -16.76 -0.97 5.05
CA ALA A 112 -17.41 -2.15 4.54
C ALA A 112 -18.46 -1.78 3.50
N GLY A 113 -18.36 -2.31 2.28
CA GLY A 113 -19.50 -2.34 1.37
C GLY A 113 -19.85 -1.01 0.70
N SER A 114 -18.94 -0.48 -0.13
CA SER A 114 -19.21 0.55 -1.16
C SER A 114 -19.23 2.01 -0.70
N TYR A 115 -18.63 2.32 0.45
CA TYR A 115 -18.50 3.70 0.95
C TYR A 115 -17.04 4.13 1.13
N VAL A 116 -16.12 3.51 0.39
CA VAL A 116 -14.70 3.86 0.44
C VAL A 116 -14.51 5.31 -0.03
N ALA A 117 -15.13 5.67 -1.16
CA ALA A 117 -15.13 7.04 -1.63
C ALA A 117 -15.73 8.00 -0.60
N GLN A 118 -16.86 7.63 0.02
CA GLN A 118 -17.50 8.50 1.01
C GLN A 118 -16.58 8.82 2.18
N ALA A 119 -15.90 7.81 2.74
CA ALA A 119 -15.02 8.00 3.90
C ALA A 119 -13.71 8.73 3.53
N PHE A 120 -13.05 8.32 2.44
CA PHE A 120 -11.72 8.85 2.06
C PHE A 120 -11.78 10.19 1.30
N ASN A 121 -12.97 10.62 0.85
CA ASN A 121 -13.17 11.98 0.31
C ASN A 121 -13.38 13.03 1.41
N ARG A 122 -13.52 12.65 2.68
CA ARG A 122 -13.67 13.62 3.77
C ARG A 122 -12.34 14.32 4.04
N ARG A 123 -12.38 15.64 4.23
CA ARG A 123 -11.16 16.47 4.36
C ARG A 123 -10.31 16.06 5.55
N GLU A 124 -10.94 15.78 6.68
CA GLU A 124 -10.28 15.30 7.89
C GLU A 124 -9.53 13.97 7.67
N VAL A 125 -10.06 13.08 6.82
CA VAL A 125 -9.40 11.81 6.46
C VAL A 125 -8.24 12.05 5.50
N GLN A 126 -8.39 12.94 4.52
CA GLN A 126 -7.31 13.31 3.59
C GLN A 126 -6.13 13.98 4.30
N LYS A 127 -6.41 14.74 5.36
CA LYS A 127 -5.41 15.42 6.20
C LYS A 127 -4.77 14.49 7.23
N ALA A 128 -5.34 13.31 7.49
CA ALA A 128 -4.82 12.37 8.47
C ALA A 128 -3.68 11.51 7.90
N ALA A 129 -2.71 11.19 8.74
CA ALA A 129 -1.69 10.19 8.41
C ALA A 129 -2.26 8.79 8.67
N ILE A 130 -2.66 8.09 7.62
CA ILE A 130 -3.20 6.72 7.68
C ILE A 130 -2.30 5.79 6.84
N PRO A 131 -1.18 5.29 7.37
CA PRO A 131 -0.12 4.71 6.54
C PRO A 131 -0.49 3.40 5.85
N GLY A 132 -1.52 2.70 6.34
CA GLY A 132 -2.00 1.45 5.74
C GLY A 132 -2.92 1.65 4.52
N SER A 133 -3.59 2.79 4.38
CA SER A 133 -4.67 2.96 3.40
C SER A 133 -4.96 4.38 2.91
N GLY A 134 -4.53 5.43 3.62
CA GLY A 134 -4.86 6.83 3.32
C GLY A 134 -3.74 7.62 2.66
N GLY A 135 -2.73 6.96 2.09
CA GLY A 135 -1.72 7.64 1.28
C GLY A 135 -2.32 8.23 0.02
N ILE A 136 -2.10 9.53 -0.22
CA ILE A 136 -2.55 10.24 -1.42
C ILE A 136 -1.32 10.59 -2.25
N MET A 137 -1.23 10.03 -3.45
CA MET A 137 -0.03 10.15 -4.27
C MET A 137 -0.30 10.19 -5.76
N SER A 138 0.58 10.85 -6.51
CA SER A 138 0.59 10.75 -7.97
C SER A 138 1.32 9.50 -8.46
N ALA A 139 1.00 9.05 -9.67
CA ALA A 139 1.72 7.98 -10.35
C ALA A 139 3.21 8.28 -10.52
N ARG A 140 3.56 9.55 -10.80
CA ARG A 140 4.95 10.00 -10.98
C ARG A 140 5.74 9.97 -9.67
N GLY A 141 5.15 10.44 -8.57
CA GLY A 141 5.78 10.37 -7.25
C GLY A 141 6.08 8.92 -6.88
N LEU A 142 5.06 8.06 -7.02
CA LEU A 142 5.20 6.63 -6.76
C LEU A 142 6.25 5.96 -7.65
N ALA A 143 6.30 6.29 -8.95
CA ALA A 143 7.32 5.79 -9.86
C ALA A 143 8.73 6.23 -9.45
N ARG A 144 8.93 7.46 -8.97
CA ARG A 144 10.23 7.92 -8.46
C ARG A 144 10.66 7.16 -7.21
N HIS A 145 9.74 6.95 -6.26
CA HIS A 145 10.02 6.13 -5.08
C HIS A 145 10.47 4.71 -5.46
N TYR A 146 9.73 4.06 -6.36
CA TYR A 146 10.09 2.71 -6.80
C TYR A 146 11.30 2.66 -7.74
N ALA A 147 11.59 3.72 -8.50
CA ALA A 147 12.81 3.81 -9.30
C ALA A 147 14.05 3.88 -8.40
N MET A 148 13.99 4.64 -7.30
CA MET A 148 15.03 4.65 -6.26
C MET A 148 15.27 3.24 -5.69
N LEU A 149 14.20 2.50 -5.42
CA LEU A 149 14.31 1.12 -4.92
C LEU A 149 14.85 0.14 -5.97
N ALA A 150 14.45 0.29 -7.24
CA ALA A 150 14.94 -0.52 -8.36
C ALA A 150 16.42 -0.27 -8.65
N ALA A 151 16.92 0.93 -8.31
CA ALA A 151 18.33 1.32 -8.35
C ALA A 151 19.02 1.17 -6.98
N TRP A 152 18.53 0.25 -6.14
CA TRP A 152 19.17 -0.16 -4.88
C TRP A 152 19.44 0.98 -3.89
N GLY A 153 18.48 1.90 -3.77
CA GLY A 153 18.47 2.92 -2.74
C GLY A 153 18.92 4.32 -3.20
N GLU A 154 19.21 4.50 -4.49
CA GLU A 154 19.69 5.76 -5.06
C GLU A 154 18.92 6.14 -6.32
N LEU A 155 18.61 7.43 -6.50
CA LEU A 155 18.03 7.97 -7.72
C LEU A 155 18.56 9.38 -7.96
N ASP A 156 18.92 9.70 -9.20
CA ASP A 156 19.41 11.03 -9.61
C ASP A 156 20.57 11.55 -8.74
N GLY A 157 21.47 10.65 -8.31
CA GLY A 157 22.61 10.96 -7.43
C GLY A 157 22.26 11.16 -5.95
N VAL A 158 21.01 10.94 -5.56
CA VAL A 158 20.54 11.05 -4.17
C VAL A 158 20.35 9.66 -3.58
N ARG A 159 21.14 9.34 -2.55
CA ARG A 159 21.04 8.09 -1.80
C ARG A 159 20.09 8.23 -0.61
N ILE A 160 19.03 7.43 -0.61
CA ILE A 160 18.06 7.33 0.49
C ILE A 160 18.38 6.13 1.39
N LEU A 161 18.77 5.01 0.79
CA LEU A 161 19.10 3.79 1.51
C LEU A 161 20.43 3.20 1.02
N PRO A 162 21.25 2.61 1.91
CA PRO A 162 22.31 1.72 1.49
C PRO A 162 21.73 0.52 0.73
N GLU A 163 22.41 0.05 -0.31
CA GLU A 163 21.96 -1.12 -1.08
C GLU A 163 21.68 -2.34 -0.18
N ALA A 164 22.57 -2.61 0.77
CA ALA A 164 22.39 -3.70 1.74
C ALA A 164 21.09 -3.58 2.54
N ARG A 165 20.60 -2.36 2.81
CA ARG A 165 19.33 -2.13 3.50
C ARG A 165 18.14 -2.48 2.63
N VAL A 166 18.18 -2.10 1.34
CA VAL A 166 17.15 -2.48 0.37
C VAL A 166 17.10 -4.00 0.22
N ARG A 167 18.26 -4.64 0.00
CA ARG A 167 18.38 -6.10 -0.12
C ARG A 167 17.82 -6.84 1.10
N GLY A 168 18.24 -6.45 2.31
CA GLY A 168 17.72 -7.04 3.54
C GLY A 168 16.21 -6.83 3.72
N GLY A 169 15.70 -5.63 3.39
CA GLY A 169 14.27 -5.30 3.47
C GLY A 169 13.39 -6.14 2.54
N ILE A 170 13.95 -6.62 1.43
CA ILE A 170 13.24 -7.46 0.46
C ILE A 170 13.49 -8.95 0.65
N GLU A 171 14.24 -9.42 1.63
CA GLU A 171 14.41 -10.86 1.88
C GLU A 171 13.06 -11.55 2.12
N LEU A 172 12.89 -12.74 1.54
CA LEU A 172 11.63 -13.49 1.67
C LEU A 172 11.46 -13.95 3.11
N GLN A 173 10.45 -13.42 3.79
CA GLN A 173 10.13 -13.78 5.17
C GLN A 173 9.19 -14.99 5.22
N ARG A 174 8.17 -15.01 4.35
CA ARG A 174 7.14 -16.07 4.27
C ARG A 174 6.61 -16.24 2.86
N PHE A 175 6.22 -17.47 2.51
CA PHE A 175 5.41 -17.80 1.33
C PHE A 175 4.29 -18.79 1.72
N GLU A 176 3.26 -18.24 2.35
CA GLU A 176 2.20 -19.00 3.01
C GLU A 176 0.83 -18.50 2.55
N TRP A 177 -0.20 -19.27 2.88
CA TRP A 177 -1.58 -18.85 2.77
C TRP A 177 -1.84 -17.63 3.66
N ASP A 178 -2.44 -16.58 3.09
CA ASP A 178 -2.87 -15.40 3.82
C ASP A 178 -4.36 -15.50 4.15
N GLU A 179 -4.71 -15.44 5.44
CA GLU A 179 -6.09 -15.61 5.92
C GLU A 179 -7.04 -14.50 5.45
N VAL A 180 -6.51 -13.34 5.08
CA VAL A 180 -7.30 -12.21 4.61
C VAL A 180 -7.38 -12.21 3.08
N TYR A 181 -6.25 -12.38 2.40
CA TYR A 181 -6.26 -12.40 0.93
C TYR A 181 -6.76 -13.72 0.33
N ARG A 182 -6.82 -14.81 1.10
CA ARG A 182 -7.24 -16.15 0.65
C ARG A 182 -6.44 -16.65 -0.56
N ILE A 183 -5.15 -16.33 -0.58
CA ILE A 183 -4.16 -16.79 -1.58
C ILE A 183 -2.80 -16.98 -0.91
N ARG A 184 -1.87 -17.69 -1.55
CA ARG A 184 -0.47 -17.70 -1.11
C ARG A 184 0.25 -16.45 -1.58
N VAL A 185 0.92 -15.74 -0.67
CA VAL A 185 1.62 -14.47 -0.97
C VAL A 185 3.07 -14.54 -0.52
N ARG A 186 4.00 -14.12 -1.38
CA ARG A 186 5.41 -13.91 -0.99
C ARG A 186 5.55 -12.56 -0.30
N ARG A 187 5.95 -12.56 0.96
CA ARG A 187 6.11 -11.35 1.77
C ARG A 187 7.56 -11.13 2.21
N SER A 188 8.00 -9.88 2.13
CA SER A 188 9.19 -9.38 2.80
C SER A 188 8.80 -8.44 3.95
N LEU A 189 9.72 -7.60 4.42
CA LEU A 189 9.45 -6.56 5.42
C LEU A 189 8.64 -5.41 4.80
N GLY A 190 7.33 -5.62 4.65
CA GLY A 190 6.38 -4.61 4.16
C GLY A 190 6.05 -4.68 2.67
N TYR A 191 6.84 -5.40 1.88
CA TYR A 191 6.58 -5.59 0.45
C TYR A 191 6.05 -6.99 0.14
N ARG A 192 5.32 -7.07 -0.98
CA ARG A 192 5.15 -8.32 -1.72
C ARG A 192 6.37 -8.56 -2.61
N ARG A 193 6.57 -9.79 -3.06
CA ARG A 193 7.66 -10.17 -3.97
C ARG A 193 7.18 -10.88 -5.24
N GLY A 194 7.99 -10.75 -6.29
CA GLY A 194 7.81 -11.47 -7.53
C GLY A 194 6.52 -11.07 -8.25
N ARG A 195 5.85 -12.06 -8.84
CA ARG A 195 4.55 -11.90 -9.50
C ARG A 195 3.43 -11.40 -8.59
N ASP A 196 3.62 -11.38 -7.27
CA ASP A 196 2.60 -10.91 -6.32
C ASP A 196 2.58 -9.37 -6.17
N CYS A 197 3.56 -8.66 -6.75
CA CYS A 197 3.73 -7.21 -6.61
C CYS A 197 2.88 -6.39 -7.57
N GLY A 198 2.53 -6.96 -8.72
CA GLY A 198 1.84 -6.25 -9.77
C GLY A 198 1.97 -6.93 -11.14
N PRO A 199 1.31 -6.39 -12.17
CA PRO A 199 1.34 -6.94 -13.52
C PRO A 199 2.78 -6.94 -14.08
N LEU A 200 3.16 -8.01 -14.77
CA LEU A 200 4.47 -8.17 -15.45
C LEU A 200 5.73 -8.05 -14.55
N ALA A 201 5.55 -8.07 -13.22
CA ALA A 201 6.65 -8.03 -12.26
C ALA A 201 7.58 -9.26 -12.41
N SER A 202 8.90 -9.03 -12.46
CA SER A 202 9.90 -10.11 -12.50
C SER A 202 9.91 -10.91 -11.20
N ALA A 203 10.69 -12.01 -11.14
CA ALA A 203 10.91 -12.75 -9.90
C ALA A 203 11.65 -11.92 -8.82
N GLU A 204 12.44 -10.93 -9.21
CA GLU A 204 13.20 -10.06 -8.32
C GLU A 204 12.42 -8.82 -7.88
N ALA A 205 11.32 -8.51 -8.57
CA ALA A 205 10.51 -7.36 -8.27
C ALA A 205 9.91 -7.41 -6.87
N PHE A 206 9.69 -6.23 -6.29
CA PHE A 206 9.06 -6.05 -4.99
C PHE A 206 8.24 -4.76 -4.96
N GLY A 207 7.11 -4.78 -4.26
CA GLY A 207 6.18 -3.66 -4.28
C GLY A 207 4.92 -3.93 -3.47
N HIS A 208 3.87 -3.16 -3.75
CA HIS A 208 2.58 -3.34 -3.12
C HIS A 208 1.44 -2.98 -4.08
N VAL A 209 0.33 -3.71 -3.96
CA VAL A 209 -0.93 -3.40 -4.65
C VAL A 209 -1.88 -2.70 -3.69
N GLY A 210 -2.61 -1.71 -4.17
CA GLY A 210 -3.61 -0.98 -3.40
C GLY A 210 -5.02 -1.51 -3.64
N GLY A 211 -5.88 -1.38 -2.62
CA GLY A 211 -7.32 -1.51 -2.79
C GLY A 211 -7.80 -0.62 -3.94
N GLY A 212 -8.76 -1.09 -4.72
CA GLY A 212 -9.26 -0.34 -5.87
C GLY A 212 -8.44 -0.51 -7.16
N GLY A 213 -7.18 -0.95 -7.08
CA GLY A 213 -6.34 -1.30 -8.24
C GLY A 213 -5.19 -0.36 -8.58
N SER A 214 -4.84 0.59 -7.69
CA SER A 214 -3.53 1.24 -7.74
C SER A 214 -2.43 0.24 -7.41
N PHE A 215 -1.20 0.50 -7.85
CA PHE A 215 -0.04 -0.31 -7.45
C PHE A 215 1.25 0.46 -7.69
N GLY A 216 2.32 -0.03 -7.07
CA GLY A 216 3.66 0.30 -7.51
C GLY A 216 4.64 -0.79 -7.13
N TYR A 217 5.70 -0.92 -7.92
CA TYR A 217 6.76 -1.88 -7.67
C TYR A 217 8.08 -1.44 -8.29
N ALA A 218 9.16 -1.90 -7.67
CA ALA A 218 10.51 -1.84 -8.17
C ALA A 218 10.87 -3.18 -8.82
N ASP A 219 11.54 -3.15 -9.97
CA ASP A 219 12.07 -4.31 -10.66
C ASP A 219 13.57 -4.09 -10.94
N PRO A 220 14.45 -4.49 -9.99
CA PRO A 220 15.89 -4.27 -10.12
C PRO A 220 16.51 -4.96 -11.34
N ALA A 221 16.01 -6.14 -11.71
CA ALA A 221 16.48 -6.88 -12.89
C ALA A 221 16.30 -6.10 -14.19
N ARG A 222 15.29 -5.21 -14.23
CA ARG A 222 14.99 -4.34 -15.38
C ARG A 222 15.35 -2.87 -15.12
N ARG A 223 15.89 -2.55 -13.94
CA ARG A 223 16.11 -1.16 -13.46
C ARG A 223 14.87 -0.27 -13.65
N LEU A 224 13.69 -0.83 -13.36
CA LEU A 224 12.40 -0.22 -13.64
C LEU A 224 11.63 0.05 -12.34
N GLY A 225 11.12 1.27 -12.18
CA GLY A 225 10.13 1.61 -11.17
C GLY A 225 8.79 1.93 -11.82
N ILE A 226 7.71 1.31 -11.37
CA ILE A 226 6.35 1.60 -11.83
C ILE A 226 5.53 2.18 -10.68
N GLY A 227 4.80 3.26 -10.98
CA GLY A 227 3.73 3.77 -10.15
C GLY A 227 2.46 3.94 -10.98
N PHE A 228 1.35 3.40 -10.49
CA PHE A 228 0.04 3.53 -11.12
C PHE A 228 -0.98 4.00 -10.07
N ALA A 229 -1.59 5.15 -10.33
CA ALA A 229 -2.61 5.76 -9.49
C ALA A 229 -3.86 6.04 -10.32
N LYS A 230 -5.03 5.79 -9.74
CA LYS A 230 -6.35 6.10 -10.32
C LYS A 230 -7.33 6.47 -9.21
N ASN A 231 -8.43 7.12 -9.56
CA ASN A 231 -9.48 7.53 -8.62
C ASN A 231 -10.81 6.78 -8.82
N PHE A 232 -10.85 5.73 -9.65
CA PHE A 232 -12.02 4.85 -9.77
C PHE A 232 -11.76 3.56 -8.98
N PHE A 233 -12.35 3.43 -7.80
CA PHE A 233 -12.14 2.32 -6.89
C PHE A 233 -12.97 1.11 -7.31
N THR A 234 -12.31 0.01 -7.64
CA THR A 234 -12.98 -1.25 -8.02
C THR A 234 -12.53 -2.34 -7.07
N TYR A 235 -13.48 -3.05 -6.46
CA TYR A 235 -13.16 -4.26 -5.70
C TYR A 235 -12.63 -5.33 -6.67
N LEU A 236 -11.30 -5.54 -6.65
CA LEU A 236 -10.63 -6.53 -7.48
C LEU A 236 -10.67 -7.96 -6.87
N THR A 237 -11.58 -8.20 -5.93
CA THR A 237 -11.72 -9.49 -5.24
C THR A 237 -12.30 -10.60 -6.13
N GLY A 238 -12.76 -10.29 -7.34
CA GLY A 238 -13.29 -11.28 -8.28
C GLY A 238 -12.27 -12.26 -8.89
N GLY A 239 -10.96 -12.05 -8.70
CA GLY A 239 -9.93 -12.95 -9.25
C GLY A 239 -9.67 -14.23 -8.44
N ALA A 240 -10.06 -14.25 -7.16
CA ALA A 240 -9.87 -15.43 -6.31
C ALA A 240 -11.07 -16.39 -6.32
N VAL A 241 -12.24 -15.94 -6.79
CA VAL A 241 -13.51 -16.69 -6.66
C VAL A 241 -14.07 -17.16 -8.01
N ASN A 242 -13.63 -16.59 -9.14
CA ASN A 242 -14.04 -17.04 -10.46
C ASN A 242 -12.85 -17.57 -11.25
N GLN A 243 -12.86 -18.86 -11.57
CA GLN A 243 -11.88 -19.59 -12.40
C GLN A 243 -11.79 -19.09 -13.86
N GLY A 244 -12.35 -17.92 -14.18
CA GLY A 244 -12.21 -17.23 -15.46
C GLY A 244 -11.10 -16.19 -15.37
N ARG A 245 -10.29 -16.07 -16.43
CA ARG A 245 -9.28 -15.02 -16.56
C ARG A 245 -10.01 -13.66 -16.45
N PRO A 246 -9.80 -12.87 -15.39
CA PRO A 246 -10.50 -11.60 -15.25
C PRO A 246 -10.18 -10.71 -16.47
N PRO A 247 -11.11 -9.86 -16.94
CA PRO A 247 -10.82 -8.89 -17.99
C PRO A 247 -9.56 -8.09 -17.61
N HIS A 248 -8.78 -7.68 -18.62
CA HIS A 248 -7.56 -6.89 -18.38
C HIS A 248 -7.93 -5.68 -17.52
N SER A 249 -7.53 -5.70 -16.25
CA SER A 249 -7.69 -4.55 -15.38
C SER A 249 -6.92 -3.37 -15.98
N ALA A 250 -7.34 -2.14 -15.71
CA ALA A 250 -6.63 -0.94 -16.18
C ALA A 250 -5.13 -1.00 -15.81
N SER A 251 -4.79 -1.64 -14.68
CA SER A 251 -3.41 -1.91 -14.27
C SER A 251 -2.64 -2.79 -15.25
N ASN A 252 -3.27 -3.84 -15.80
CA ASN A 252 -2.65 -4.74 -16.78
C ASN A 252 -2.44 -4.02 -18.11
N ILE A 253 -3.46 -3.28 -18.58
CA ILE A 253 -3.38 -2.53 -19.85
C ILE A 253 -2.23 -1.51 -19.80
N VAL A 254 -2.13 -0.77 -18.70
CA VAL A 254 -1.05 0.22 -18.53
C VAL A 254 0.32 -0.46 -18.41
N ALA A 255 0.42 -1.58 -17.69
CA ALA A 255 1.68 -2.31 -17.60
C ALA A 255 2.11 -2.88 -18.97
N ASP A 256 1.18 -3.47 -19.73
CA ASP A 256 1.44 -3.96 -21.09
C ASP A 256 1.95 -2.82 -21.97
N ALA A 257 1.28 -1.65 -21.95
CA ALA A 257 1.69 -0.49 -22.73
C ALA A 257 3.07 0.05 -22.34
N VAL A 258 3.41 0.05 -21.05
CA VAL A 258 4.75 0.45 -20.57
C VAL A 258 5.81 -0.52 -21.07
N PHE A 259 5.55 -1.82 -21.00
CA PHE A 259 6.50 -2.83 -21.47
C PHE A 259 6.69 -2.77 -22.99
N ASP A 260 5.62 -2.56 -23.74
CA ASP A 260 5.68 -2.41 -25.19
C ASP A 260 6.46 -1.15 -25.59
N ALA A 261 6.18 -0.01 -24.94
CA ALA A 261 6.88 1.25 -25.19
C ALA A 261 8.39 1.19 -24.88
N LEU A 262 8.78 0.36 -23.91
CA LEU A 262 10.17 0.17 -23.51
C LEU A 262 10.83 -1.05 -24.17
N SER A 263 10.11 -1.78 -25.04
CA SER A 263 10.58 -3.03 -25.66
C SER A 263 11.08 -4.07 -24.64
N LEU A 264 10.40 -4.17 -23.50
CA LEU A 264 10.74 -5.10 -22.42
C LEU A 264 10.09 -6.46 -22.62
N GLN A 265 10.81 -7.52 -22.24
CA GLN A 265 10.25 -8.88 -22.22
C GLN A 265 9.30 -9.07 -21.03
N ARG A 266 8.13 -9.66 -21.32
CA ARG A 266 7.05 -9.97 -20.37
C ARG A 266 7.37 -11.21 -19.53
#